data_AF-A0A924NYS9-F1
#
_entry.id   AF-A0A924NYS9-F1
#
_cell.length_a   1.000
_cell.length_b   1.000
_cell.length_c   1.000
_cell.angle_alpha   90.00
_cell.angle_beta   90.00
_cell.angle_gamma   90.00
#
_symmetry.space_group_name_H-M   'P 1'
#
loop_
_entity.id
_entity.type
_entity.pdbx_description
1 polymer ?
#
loop_
_entity_poly.entity_id
_entity_poly.type
_entity_poly.pdbx_seq_one_letter_code
_entity_poly.pdbx_strand_id
1 'polypeptide(L)'
;MQNKIRSSRKRPKLKYWFYAGNAEEKGDRDKDGIIDVVDDTKDLVEIIKKKNVCPPGDIVYVESADGKHDYGSWKKELPLFLLWAFGR
;
A
#
# COMPACT_ATOMS: atom_id res chain seq x y z
N MET A 1 2.49 4.63 -14.12
CA MET A 1 3.43 4.70 -12.97
C MET A 1 4.14 3.37 -12.72
N GLN A 2 3.39 2.27 -12.62
CA GLN A 2 3.89 0.92 -12.34
C GLN A 2 5.07 0.45 -13.23
N ASN A 3 5.08 0.79 -14.53
CA ASN A 3 6.19 0.43 -15.45
C ASN A 3 7.55 1.00 -15.02
N LYS A 4 7.60 2.21 -14.44
CA LYS A 4 8.85 2.79 -13.93
C LYS A 4 9.39 2.00 -12.74
N ILE A 5 8.49 1.45 -11.93
CA ILE A 5 8.87 0.62 -10.78
C ILE A 5 9.34 -0.74 -11.27
N ARG A 6 8.70 -1.33 -12.28
CA ARG A 6 9.15 -2.58 -12.90
C ARG A 6 10.57 -2.44 -13.48
N SER A 7 10.87 -1.35 -14.19
CA SER A 7 12.18 -1.12 -14.82
C SER A 7 13.28 -0.56 -13.90
N SER A 8 12.93 -0.13 -12.68
CA SER A 8 13.92 0.46 -11.77
C SER A 8 15.00 -0.52 -11.30
N ARG A 9 16.20 -0.01 -11.01
CA ARG A 9 17.27 -0.80 -10.39
C ARG A 9 16.90 -1.15 -8.94
N LYS A 10 17.25 -2.34 -8.48
CA LYS A 10 17.05 -2.75 -7.08
C LYS A 10 17.83 -1.81 -6.15
N ARG A 11 17.18 -1.31 -5.11
CA ARG A 11 17.80 -0.56 -4.02
C ARG A 11 17.71 -1.40 -2.74
N PRO A 12 18.83 -1.75 -2.10
CA PRO A 12 18.80 -2.59 -0.90
C PRO A 12 18.23 -1.82 0.30
N LYS A 13 17.71 -2.57 1.29
CA LYS A 13 17.25 -2.06 2.60
C LYS A 13 16.06 -1.09 2.56
N LEU A 14 15.27 -1.11 1.50
CA LEU A 14 13.99 -0.39 1.50
C LEU A 14 12.96 -1.16 2.31
N LYS A 15 12.09 -0.41 2.99
CA LYS A 15 10.92 -0.91 3.69
C LYS A 15 9.70 -0.14 3.20
N TYR A 16 8.56 -0.81 3.16
CA TYR A 16 7.34 -0.28 2.56
C TYR A 16 6.17 -0.46 3.51
N TRP A 17 5.43 0.62 3.72
CA TRP A 17 4.15 0.61 4.41
C TRP A 17 3.11 1.21 3.47
N PHE A 18 2.07 0.44 3.17
CA PHE A 18 0.97 0.85 2.32
C PHE A 18 -0.33 0.78 3.11
N TYR A 19 -1.22 1.73 2.84
CA TYR A 19 -2.57 1.76 3.36
C TYR A 19 -3.53 2.11 2.22
N ALA A 20 -4.67 1.42 2.16
CA ALA A 20 -5.79 1.78 1.29
C ALA A 20 -7.11 1.58 2.05
N GLY A 21 -8.04 2.52 1.88
CA GLY A 21 -9.38 2.41 2.47
C GLY A 21 -10.43 2.05 1.42
N ASN A 22 -11.31 1.09 1.70
CA ASN A 22 -12.32 0.61 0.74
C ASN A 22 -13.47 1.61 0.51
N ALA A 23 -13.44 2.76 1.18
CA ALA A 23 -14.35 3.88 0.99
C ALA A 23 -13.60 5.19 0.64
N GLU A 24 -12.34 5.11 0.20
CA GLU A 24 -11.56 6.28 -0.25
C GLU A 24 -12.19 6.95 -1.46
N GLU A 25 -12.72 6.14 -2.37
CA GLU A 25 -13.38 6.60 -3.58
C GLU A 25 -14.54 5.67 -3.99
N LYS A 26 -15.11 5.96 -5.15
CA LYS A 26 -16.17 5.16 -5.79
C LYS A 26 -15.77 4.69 -7.19
N GLY A 27 -14.54 4.96 -7.61
CA GLY A 27 -14.02 4.54 -8.90
C GLY A 27 -13.80 3.03 -8.92
N ASP A 28 -14.40 2.36 -9.88
CA ASP A 28 -14.20 0.95 -10.22
C ASP A 28 -14.24 0.89 -11.75
N ARG A 29 -13.06 1.08 -12.37
CA ARG A 29 -12.95 1.29 -13.83
C ARG A 29 -13.24 0.03 -14.63
N ASP A 30 -12.85 -1.13 -14.14
CA ASP A 30 -13.01 -2.42 -14.82
C ASP A 30 -14.22 -3.23 -14.34
N LYS A 31 -14.93 -2.74 -13.31
CA LYS A 31 -16.21 -3.23 -12.79
C LYS A 31 -16.09 -4.60 -12.15
N ASP A 32 -14.97 -4.87 -11.49
CA ASP A 32 -14.75 -6.12 -10.77
C ASP A 32 -15.25 -6.08 -9.31
N GLY A 33 -15.69 -4.90 -8.85
CA GLY A 33 -16.22 -4.69 -7.51
C GLY A 33 -15.17 -4.24 -6.48
N ILE A 34 -13.93 -4.03 -6.88
CA ILE A 34 -12.86 -3.43 -6.08
C ILE A 34 -12.63 -2.00 -6.59
N ILE A 35 -12.40 -1.07 -5.66
CA ILE A 35 -12.14 0.32 -6.04
C ILE A 35 -10.70 0.51 -6.52
N ASP A 36 -10.53 1.44 -7.46
CA ASP A 36 -9.27 1.66 -8.18
C ASP A 36 -8.07 1.85 -7.23
N VAL A 37 -8.20 2.66 -6.18
CA VAL A 37 -7.11 2.89 -5.20
C VAL A 37 -6.68 1.63 -4.45
N VAL A 38 -7.60 0.70 -4.19
CA VAL A 38 -7.31 -0.58 -3.53
C VAL A 38 -6.56 -1.49 -4.49
N ASP A 39 -7.03 -1.62 -5.73
CA ASP A 39 -6.36 -2.45 -6.73
C ASP A 39 -4.99 -1.90 -7.13
N ASP A 40 -4.89 -0.60 -7.43
CA ASP A 40 -3.62 0.02 -7.79
C ASP A 40 -2.57 -0.15 -6.66
N THR A 41 -3.02 -0.15 -5.39
CA THR A 41 -2.14 -0.41 -4.24
C THR A 41 -1.74 -1.89 -4.14
N LYS A 42 -2.68 -2.82 -4.33
CA LYS A 42 -2.40 -4.27 -4.35
C LYS A 42 -1.43 -4.63 -5.47
N ASP A 43 -1.64 -4.10 -6.66
CA ASP A 43 -0.76 -4.26 -7.82
C ASP A 43 0.66 -3.76 -7.53
N LEU A 44 0.77 -2.60 -6.90
CA LEU A 44 2.06 -2.04 -6.51
C LEU A 44 2.80 -2.96 -5.52
N VAL A 45 2.10 -3.45 -4.49
CA VAL A 45 2.64 -4.40 -3.51
C VAL A 45 3.14 -5.67 -4.21
N GLU A 46 2.36 -6.23 -5.13
CA GLU A 46 2.74 -7.42 -5.88
C GLU A 46 3.95 -7.18 -6.80
N ILE A 47 4.05 -6.01 -7.43
CA ILE A 47 5.24 -5.63 -8.20
C ILE A 47 6.49 -5.62 -7.30
N ILE A 48 6.39 -5.02 -6.11
CA ILE A 48 7.53 -4.92 -5.17
C ILE A 48 7.95 -6.31 -4.68
N LYS A 49 6.99 -7.16 -4.29
CA LYS A 49 7.24 -8.55 -3.90
C LYS A 49 7.94 -9.33 -5.02
N LYS A 50 7.41 -9.27 -6.26
CA LYS A 50 8.00 -9.95 -7.43
C LYS A 50 9.41 -9.46 -7.75
N LYS A 51 9.69 -8.17 -7.54
CA LYS A 51 11.04 -7.63 -7.72
C LYS A 51 12.04 -8.13 -6.67
N ASN A 52 11.58 -8.67 -5.55
CA ASN A 52 12.41 -9.22 -4.47
C ASN A 52 13.55 -8.25 -4.11
N VAL A 53 13.16 -7.04 -3.69
CA VAL A 53 14.06 -5.93 -3.33
C VAL A 53 14.23 -5.77 -1.82
N CYS A 54 13.34 -6.37 -1.03
CA CYS A 54 13.37 -6.40 0.42
C CYS A 54 12.75 -7.73 0.91
N PRO A 55 13.06 -8.15 2.15
CA PRO A 55 12.38 -9.28 2.78
C PRO A 55 10.86 -9.08 2.81
N PRO A 56 10.05 -10.15 2.78
CA PRO A 56 8.59 -10.05 2.87
C PRO A 56 8.11 -9.28 4.10
N GLY A 57 8.79 -9.42 5.24
CA GLY A 57 8.45 -8.71 6.49
C GLY A 57 8.73 -7.20 6.48
N ASP A 58 9.46 -6.71 5.48
CA ASP A 58 9.69 -5.27 5.28
C ASP A 58 8.65 -4.65 4.33
N ILE A 59 7.61 -5.39 3.93
CA ILE A 59 6.46 -4.90 3.16
C ILE A 59 5.20 -5.10 4.00
N VAL A 60 4.57 -4.01 4.41
CA VAL A 60 3.28 -4.02 5.10
C VAL A 60 2.23 -3.38 4.21
N TYR A 61 1.09 -4.04 4.08
CA TYR A 61 -0.11 -3.50 3.44
C TYR A 61 -1.28 -3.62 4.42
N VAL A 62 -1.94 -2.50 4.66
CA VAL A 62 -3.13 -2.40 5.51
C VAL A 62 -4.31 -1.98 4.65
N GLU A 63 -5.41 -2.71 4.77
CA GLU A 63 -6.67 -2.40 4.13
C GLU A 63 -7.73 -2.15 5.20
N SER A 64 -8.50 -1.07 5.07
CA SER A 64 -9.58 -0.72 6.01
C SER A 64 -10.91 -0.68 5.28
N ALA A 65 -11.86 -1.51 5.71
CA ALA A 65 -13.20 -1.58 5.11
C ALA A 65 -13.98 -0.25 5.21
N ASP A 66 -13.79 0.50 6.30
CA ASP A 66 -14.42 1.81 6.54
C ASP A 66 -13.49 3.00 6.20
N GLY A 67 -12.30 2.71 5.66
CA GLY A 67 -11.26 3.69 5.40
C GLY A 67 -11.64 4.67 4.29
N LYS A 68 -11.51 5.97 4.55
CA LYS A 68 -11.81 7.06 3.63
C LYS A 68 -10.58 7.92 3.38
N HIS A 69 -10.69 8.81 2.40
CA HIS A 69 -9.64 9.78 2.08
C HIS A 69 -9.73 10.99 3.03
N ASP A 70 -9.57 10.73 4.33
CA ASP A 70 -9.69 11.75 5.37
C ASP A 70 -8.76 11.51 6.57
N TYR A 71 -8.58 12.56 7.37
CA TYR A 71 -7.77 12.52 8.57
C TYR A 71 -8.31 11.55 9.64
N GLY A 72 -9.62 11.28 9.65
CA GLY A 72 -10.24 10.38 10.63
C GLY A 72 -9.76 8.95 10.45
N SER A 73 -9.71 8.47 9.20
CA SER A 73 -9.13 7.17 8.85
C SER A 73 -7.62 7.15 9.08
N TRP A 74 -6.88 8.15 8.60
CA TRP A 74 -5.41 8.15 8.73
C TRP A 74 -4.92 8.23 10.17
N LYS A 75 -5.67 8.90 11.06
CA LYS A 75 -5.33 8.96 12.50
C LYS A 75 -5.34 7.57 13.17
N LYS A 76 -6.11 6.60 12.65
CA LYS A 76 -6.11 5.22 13.17
C LYS A 76 -4.83 4.47 12.79
N GLU A 77 -4.32 4.73 11.59
CA GLU A 77 -3.20 4.01 10.99
C GLU A 77 -1.83 4.58 11.35
N LEU A 78 -1.74 5.92 11.51
CA LEU A 78 -0.48 6.59 11.80
C LEU A 78 0.23 6.03 13.06
N PRO A 79 -0.43 5.77 14.19
CA PRO A 79 0.22 5.17 15.35
C PRO A 79 0.80 3.77 15.08
N LEU A 80 0.09 2.94 14.29
CA LEU A 80 0.55 1.60 13.91
C LEU A 80 1.80 1.68 13.03
N PHE A 81 1.80 2.61 12.06
CA PHE A 81 2.97 2.91 11.25
C PHE A 81 4.16 3.35 12.11
N LEU A 82 3.95 4.27 13.05
CA LEU A 82 5.03 4.77 13.92
C LEU A 82 5.63 3.67 14.79
N LEU A 83 4.79 2.78 15.34
CA LEU A 83 5.26 1.62 16.09
C LEU A 83 6.09 0.68 15.20
N TRP A 84 5.64 0.40 13.98
CA TRP A 84 6.38 -0.43 13.04
C TRP A 84 7.71 0.21 12.59
N ALA A 85 7.70 1.51 12.31
CA ALA A 85 8.85 2.24 11.77
C ALA A 85 9.92 2.52 12.85
N PHE A 86 9.49 2.82 14.08
CA PHE A 86 10.35 3.39 15.12
C PHE A 86 10.22 2.73 16.50
N GLY A 87 9.23 1.86 16.72
CA GLY A 87 8.91 1.27 18.03
C GLY A 87 9.89 0.22 18.55
N ARG A 88 11.18 0.45 18.35
CA ARG A 88 12.29 -0.30 18.92
C ARG A 88 12.76 0.34 20.21
#